data_AF-A0A8F2JBQ5-F1
#
_entry.id   AF-A0A8F2JBQ5-F1
#
_cell.length_a   1.000
_cell.length_b   1.000
_cell.length_c   1.000
_cell.angle_alpha   90.00
_cell.angle_beta   90.00
_cell.angle_gamma   90.00
#
_symmetry.space_group_name_H-M   'P 1'
#
loop_
_entity.id
_entity.type
_entity.pdbx_description
1 polymer ?
#
loop_
_entity_poly.entity_id
_entity_poly.type
_entity_poly.pdbx_seq_one_letter_code
_entity_poly.pdbx_strand_id
1 'polypeptide(L)'
;MRLRAQQIYQPRMNNISVYELPAAELLSWAEKTVKPTAAKAAKGKGAYKEGEHCRFCPHAGRCRKLTKACTEYVRTYTGRLGVKVLAPYEVADILAMEPMITLWLKRVKAQAMDTLIQGGEIPGYKVVEGKMGNRKWSDELAVAEKLKAEGYSLEDYTETKLLSPAALDKAIGKKKTAELLADLVTRTPGSPIIAPETDKRPAYNRVAEAVKDFEEETKR
;
A
#
# COMPACT_ATOMS: atom_id res chain seq x y z
N MET A 1 -32.93 -0.43 29.82
CA MET A 1 -32.57 0.09 28.48
C MET A 1 -31.73 -0.97 27.78
N ARG A 2 -32.14 -1.48 26.61
CA ARG A 2 -31.30 -2.45 25.86
C ARG A 2 -30.23 -1.69 25.07
N LEU A 3 -28.96 -1.91 25.40
CA LEU A 3 -27.82 -1.41 24.64
C LEU A 3 -27.59 -2.31 23.41
N ARG A 4 -27.16 -1.73 22.30
CA ARG A 4 -26.69 -2.45 21.12
C ARG A 4 -25.18 -2.26 21.04
N ALA A 5 -24.44 -3.36 21.01
CA ALA A 5 -22.98 -3.35 20.86
C ALA A 5 -22.60 -3.77 19.44
N GLN A 6 -21.72 -3.02 18.79
CA GLN A 6 -21.03 -3.43 17.58
C GLN A 6 -19.59 -3.78 17.96
N GLN A 7 -19.17 -4.99 17.61
CA GLN A 7 -17.81 -5.47 17.82
C GLN A 7 -17.13 -5.74 16.49
N ILE A 8 -16.00 -5.08 16.24
CA ILE A 8 -15.14 -5.31 15.09
C ILE A 8 -13.89 -6.03 15.61
N TYR A 9 -13.74 -7.30 15.21
CA TYR A 9 -12.59 -8.13 15.56
C TYR A 9 -11.71 -8.37 14.32
N GLN A 10 -10.49 -7.82 14.32
CA GLN A 10 -9.51 -7.96 13.23
C GLN A 10 -8.21 -8.61 13.77
N PRO A 11 -8.17 -9.95 13.91
CA PRO A 11 -7.07 -10.67 14.56
C PRO A 11 -5.72 -10.48 13.86
N ARG A 12 -5.71 -10.34 12.53
CA ARG A 12 -4.46 -10.17 11.76
C ARG A 12 -3.68 -8.89 12.12
N MET A 13 -4.37 -7.85 12.57
CA MET A 13 -3.77 -6.58 13.03
C MET A 13 -3.96 -6.37 14.53
N ASN A 14 -4.36 -7.42 15.26
CA ASN A 14 -4.68 -7.40 16.69
C ASN A 14 -5.56 -6.19 17.11
N ASN A 15 -6.60 -5.89 16.31
CA ASN A 15 -7.50 -4.78 16.57
C ASN A 15 -8.87 -5.29 17.03
N ILE A 16 -9.27 -4.90 18.24
CA ILE A 16 -10.60 -5.17 18.81
C ILE A 16 -11.23 -3.82 19.12
N SER A 17 -12.31 -3.50 18.39
CA SER A 17 -13.05 -2.25 18.58
C SER A 17 -14.48 -2.59 19.00
N VAL A 18 -14.92 -2.02 20.12
CA VAL A 18 -16.27 -2.20 20.66
C VAL A 18 -16.90 -0.81 20.76
N TYR A 19 -18.10 -0.67 20.22
CA TYR A 19 -18.90 0.55 20.34
C TYR A 19 -20.30 0.18 20.81
N GLU A 20 -20.78 0.86 21.84
CA GLU A 20 -22.10 0.62 22.44
C GLU A 20 -22.94 1.88 22.39
N LEU A 21 -24.21 1.75 21.99
CA LEU A 21 -25.19 2.82 22.23
C LEU A 21 -26.60 2.30 22.56
N PRO A 22 -27.44 3.12 23.19
CA PRO A 22 -28.84 2.79 23.42
C PRO A 22 -29.60 2.55 22.11
N ALA A 23 -30.41 1.47 22.08
CA ALA A 23 -31.21 1.15 20.88
C ALA A 23 -32.11 2.30 20.43
N ALA A 24 -32.66 3.08 21.36
CA ALA A 24 -33.50 4.24 21.06
C ALA A 24 -32.72 5.35 20.34
N GLU A 25 -31.47 5.58 20.71
CA GLU A 25 -30.60 6.57 20.08
C GLU A 25 -30.20 6.13 18.67
N LEU A 26 -29.88 4.85 18.49
CA LEU A 26 -29.58 4.27 17.18
C LEU A 26 -30.76 4.42 16.22
N LEU A 27 -31.97 4.10 16.67
CA LEU A 27 -33.19 4.25 15.89
C LEU A 27 -33.48 5.73 15.57
N SER A 28 -33.30 6.62 16.54
CA SER A 28 -33.44 8.07 16.31
C SER A 28 -32.45 8.57 15.26
N TRP A 29 -31.19 8.14 15.29
CA TRP A 29 -30.20 8.50 14.26
C TRP A 29 -30.55 7.92 12.88
N ALA A 30 -31.03 6.67 12.82
CA ALA A 30 -31.47 6.05 11.58
C ALA A 30 -32.65 6.81 10.94
N GLU A 31 -33.65 7.18 11.73
CA GLU A 31 -34.83 7.92 11.26
C GLU A 31 -34.51 9.39 10.89
N LYS A 32 -33.76 10.10 11.74
CA LYS A 32 -33.55 11.55 11.58
C LYS A 32 -32.40 11.90 10.64
N THR A 33 -31.40 11.03 10.50
CA THR A 33 -30.18 11.32 9.72
C THR A 33 -30.05 10.39 8.52
N VAL A 34 -30.06 9.07 8.74
CA VAL A 34 -29.74 8.10 7.67
C VAL A 34 -30.82 8.08 6.60
N LYS A 35 -32.08 7.84 6.96
CA LYS A 35 -33.20 7.79 6.00
C LYS A 35 -33.34 9.05 5.14
N PRO A 36 -33.39 10.28 5.70
CA PRO A 36 -33.53 11.47 4.87
C PRO A 36 -32.30 11.72 3.99
N THR A 37 -31.09 11.41 4.47
CA THR A 37 -29.87 11.55 3.68
C THR A 37 -29.83 10.54 2.54
N ALA A 38 -30.21 9.29 2.79
CA ALA A 38 -30.31 8.25 1.77
C ALA A 38 -31.37 8.58 0.71
N ALA A 39 -32.54 9.09 1.13
CA ALA A 39 -33.58 9.53 0.21
C ALA A 39 -33.14 10.72 -0.66
N LYS A 40 -32.37 11.68 -0.10
CA LYS A 40 -31.76 12.77 -0.88
C LYS A 40 -30.73 12.25 -1.87
N ALA A 41 -29.87 11.32 -1.45
CA ALA A 41 -28.85 10.71 -2.30
C ALA A 41 -29.47 9.91 -3.46
N ALA A 42 -30.51 9.12 -3.20
CA ALA A 42 -31.25 8.37 -4.22
C ALA A 42 -31.88 9.27 -5.29
N LYS A 43 -32.28 10.50 -4.91
CA LYS A 43 -32.79 11.53 -5.84
C LYS A 43 -31.67 12.31 -6.55
N GLY A 44 -30.40 11.94 -6.37
CA GLY A 44 -29.25 12.66 -6.93
C GLY A 44 -28.98 14.03 -6.29
N LYS A 45 -29.64 14.38 -5.18
CA LYS A 45 -29.51 15.67 -4.48
C LYS A 45 -28.50 15.63 -3.32
N GLY A 46 -27.60 14.65 -3.30
CA GLY A 46 -26.55 14.53 -2.29
C GLY A 46 -25.43 15.56 -2.53
N ALA A 47 -24.83 16.07 -1.46
CA ALA A 47 -23.65 16.93 -1.54
C ALA A 47 -22.38 16.07 -1.58
N TYR A 48 -21.46 16.37 -2.49
CA TYR A 48 -20.15 15.73 -2.52
C TYR A 48 -19.28 16.29 -1.40
N LYS A 49 -18.66 15.39 -0.63
CA LYS A 49 -17.71 15.71 0.44
C LYS A 49 -16.46 14.85 0.29
N GLU A 50 -15.31 15.49 0.34
CA GLU A 50 -13.97 14.91 0.40
C GLU A 50 -13.65 14.42 1.83
N GLY A 51 -12.83 13.39 1.95
CA GLY A 51 -12.43 12.82 3.23
C GLY A 51 -11.82 11.44 3.08
N GLU A 52 -11.53 10.77 4.20
CA GLU A 52 -10.92 9.43 4.20
C GLU A 52 -11.76 8.39 3.44
N HIS A 53 -13.08 8.54 3.43
CA HIS A 53 -14.00 7.66 2.69
C HIS A 53 -13.76 7.69 1.18
N CYS A 54 -13.09 8.71 0.64
CA CYS A 54 -12.72 8.76 -0.78
C CYS A 54 -11.85 7.56 -1.21
N ARG A 55 -11.10 6.93 -0.29
CA ARG A 55 -10.29 5.73 -0.58
C ARG A 55 -11.13 4.56 -1.09
N PHE A 56 -12.38 4.49 -0.65
CA PHE A 56 -13.35 3.45 -1.01
C PHE A 56 -14.31 3.90 -2.12
N CYS A 57 -14.24 5.16 -2.56
CA CYS A 57 -15.18 5.70 -3.53
C CYS A 57 -14.80 5.26 -4.96
N PRO A 58 -15.66 4.52 -5.68
CA PRO A 58 -15.39 4.12 -7.07
C PRO A 58 -15.40 5.33 -8.01
N HIS A 59 -16.09 6.41 -7.64
CA HIS A 59 -16.15 7.64 -8.43
C HIS A 59 -14.96 8.58 -8.19
N ALA A 60 -14.01 8.24 -7.29
CA ALA A 60 -12.91 9.12 -6.90
C ALA A 60 -12.10 9.65 -8.09
N GLY A 61 -11.87 8.82 -9.13
CA GLY A 61 -11.10 9.22 -10.33
C GLY A 61 -11.78 10.27 -11.21
N ARG A 62 -13.11 10.45 -11.07
CA ARG A 62 -13.91 11.43 -11.83
C ARG A 62 -14.57 12.49 -10.94
N CYS A 63 -14.31 12.45 -9.64
CA CYS A 63 -14.96 13.33 -8.68
C CYS A 63 -14.41 14.75 -8.77
N ARG A 64 -15.23 15.70 -9.25
CA ARG A 64 -14.87 17.13 -9.32
C ARG A 64 -14.55 17.72 -7.95
N LYS A 65 -15.26 17.32 -6.89
CA LYS A 65 -15.04 17.83 -5.53
C LYS A 65 -13.67 17.40 -4.99
N LEU A 66 -13.31 16.13 -5.15
CA LEU A 66 -11.99 15.62 -4.78
C LEU A 66 -10.88 16.30 -5.60
N THR A 67 -11.08 16.42 -6.91
CA THR A 67 -10.15 17.13 -7.80
C THR A 67 -9.93 18.57 -7.37
N LYS A 68 -11.01 19.30 -7.02
CA LYS A 68 -10.90 20.67 -6.52
C LYS A 68 -10.09 20.73 -5.22
N ALA A 69 -10.39 19.88 -4.25
CA ALA A 69 -9.66 19.86 -2.97
C ALA A 69 -8.16 19.60 -3.16
N CYS A 70 -7.78 18.59 -3.96
CA CYS A 70 -6.38 18.29 -4.22
C CYS A 70 -5.67 19.40 -5.00
N THR A 71 -6.30 19.95 -6.04
CA THR A 71 -5.69 21.01 -6.87
C THR A 71 -5.59 22.35 -6.15
N GLU A 72 -6.56 22.71 -5.32
CA GLU A 72 -6.55 23.91 -4.49
C GLU A 72 -5.46 23.84 -3.42
N TYR A 73 -5.26 22.66 -2.81
CA TYR A 73 -4.15 22.42 -1.90
C TYR A 73 -2.80 22.65 -2.60
N VAL A 74 -2.58 22.02 -3.76
CA VAL A 74 -1.34 22.21 -4.54
C VAL A 74 -1.13 23.67 -4.92
N ARG A 75 -2.18 24.37 -5.37
CA ARG A 75 -2.11 25.79 -5.75
C ARG A 75 -1.73 26.68 -4.57
N THR A 76 -2.29 26.43 -3.39
CA THR A 76 -2.01 27.20 -2.18
C THR A 76 -0.53 27.13 -1.80
N TYR A 77 0.09 25.96 -1.92
CA TYR A 77 1.53 25.81 -1.68
C TYR A 77 2.39 26.46 -2.77
N THR A 78 1.99 26.40 -4.05
CA THR A 78 2.72 27.12 -5.11
C THR A 78 2.64 28.65 -4.97
N GLY A 79 1.64 29.19 -4.25
CA GLY A 79 1.53 30.62 -3.96
C GLY A 79 2.37 31.09 -2.76
N ARG A 80 2.85 30.18 -1.91
CA ARG A 80 3.66 30.47 -0.72
C ARG A 80 5.18 30.53 -0.99
N LEU A 81 5.59 30.48 -2.26
CA LEU A 81 6.98 30.42 -2.75
C LEU A 81 7.81 31.72 -2.53
N GLY A 82 7.62 32.42 -1.42
CA GLY A 82 8.53 33.49 -0.97
C GLY A 82 9.80 32.95 -0.32
N VAL A 83 9.78 31.71 0.17
CA VAL A 83 10.92 31.05 0.83
C VAL A 83 11.39 29.88 -0.03
N LYS A 84 12.69 29.81 -0.32
CA LYS A 84 13.28 28.79 -1.20
C LYS A 84 13.31 27.38 -0.58
N VAL A 85 12.97 27.25 0.70
CA VAL A 85 13.07 26.02 1.50
C VAL A 85 11.80 25.85 2.32
N LEU A 86 11.26 24.63 2.36
CA LEU A 86 10.07 24.29 3.15
C LEU A 86 10.39 24.28 4.65
N ALA A 87 9.55 24.91 5.45
CA ALA A 87 9.64 24.81 6.91
C ALA A 87 9.08 23.46 7.41
N PRO A 88 9.50 22.96 8.60
CA PRO A 88 9.06 21.64 9.10
C PRO A 88 7.54 21.48 9.22
N TYR A 89 6.81 22.54 9.60
CA TYR A 89 5.34 22.49 9.66
C TYR A 89 4.70 22.36 8.28
N GLU A 90 5.28 23.00 7.25
CA GLU A 90 4.84 22.85 5.86
C GLU A 90 5.05 21.43 5.35
N VAL A 91 6.18 20.82 5.74
CA VAL A 91 6.46 19.40 5.44
C VAL A 91 5.43 18.50 6.11
N ALA A 92 5.08 18.75 7.37
CA ALA A 92 4.06 17.97 8.08
C ALA A 92 2.68 18.06 7.41
N ASP A 93 2.25 19.27 7.02
CA ASP A 93 1.00 19.47 6.30
C ASP A 93 0.98 18.72 4.95
N ILE A 94 2.08 18.78 4.19
CA ILE A 94 2.23 18.05 2.93
C ILE A 94 2.16 16.53 3.16
N LEU A 95 2.84 16.02 4.19
CA LEU A 95 2.79 14.59 4.54
C LEU A 95 1.38 14.16 4.96
N ALA A 96 0.60 15.02 5.61
CA ALA A 96 -0.78 14.72 5.96
C ALA A 96 -1.70 14.62 4.72
N MET A 97 -1.44 15.43 3.68
CA MET A 97 -2.23 15.43 2.44
C MET A 97 -1.74 14.45 1.37
N GLU A 98 -0.49 14.00 1.45
CA GLU A 98 0.14 13.05 0.51
C GLU A 98 -0.76 11.84 0.21
N PRO A 99 -1.35 11.13 1.19
CA PRO A 99 -2.13 9.94 0.91
C PRO A 99 -3.37 10.23 0.06
N MET A 100 -4.00 11.39 0.26
CA MET A 100 -5.19 11.80 -0.49
C MET A 100 -4.83 12.20 -1.93
N ILE A 101 -3.74 12.94 -2.13
CA ILE A 101 -3.26 13.35 -3.46
C ILE A 101 -2.81 12.12 -4.25
N THR A 102 -2.01 11.24 -3.64
CA THR A 102 -1.55 9.99 -4.25
C THR A 102 -2.72 9.09 -4.63
N LEU A 103 -3.72 8.96 -3.76
CA LEU A 103 -4.95 8.24 -4.06
C LEU A 103 -5.68 8.86 -5.26
N TRP A 104 -5.88 10.17 -5.27
CA TRP A 104 -6.57 10.87 -6.35
C TRP A 104 -5.86 10.64 -7.69
N LEU A 105 -4.53 10.82 -7.75
CA LEU A 105 -3.73 10.58 -8.96
C LEU A 105 -3.83 9.12 -9.44
N LYS A 106 -3.74 8.14 -8.53
CA LYS A 106 -3.91 6.71 -8.86
C LYS A 106 -5.29 6.44 -9.45
N ARG A 107 -6.35 7.03 -8.88
CA ARG A 107 -7.73 6.85 -9.33
C ARG A 107 -8.00 7.52 -10.68
N VAL A 108 -7.45 8.71 -10.91
CA VAL A 108 -7.51 9.40 -12.22
C VAL A 108 -6.82 8.54 -13.28
N LYS A 109 -5.61 8.05 -13.01
CA LYS A 109 -4.87 7.19 -13.95
C LYS A 109 -5.63 5.90 -14.26
N ALA A 110 -6.19 5.23 -13.25
CA ALA A 110 -6.96 4.02 -13.44
C ALA A 110 -8.19 4.28 -14.33
N GLN A 111 -8.96 5.33 -14.04
CA GLN A 111 -10.11 5.68 -14.87
C GLN A 111 -9.71 6.09 -16.29
N ALA A 112 -8.59 6.79 -16.46
CA ALA A 112 -8.07 7.14 -17.76
C ALA A 112 -7.73 5.89 -18.59
N MET A 113 -7.07 4.91 -17.95
CA MET A 113 -6.76 3.61 -18.56
C MET A 113 -8.03 2.86 -18.98
N ASP A 114 -9.01 2.75 -18.08
CA ASP A 114 -10.28 2.08 -18.36
C ASP A 114 -11.01 2.73 -19.56
N THR A 115 -11.00 4.06 -19.62
CA THR A 115 -11.66 4.81 -20.70
C THR A 115 -10.98 4.56 -22.04
N LEU A 116 -9.66 4.60 -22.09
CA LEU A 116 -8.90 4.37 -23.32
C LEU A 116 -9.01 2.91 -23.80
N ILE A 117 -9.05 1.93 -22.89
CA ILE A 117 -9.26 0.51 -23.25
C ILE A 117 -10.68 0.27 -23.80
N GLN A 118 -11.68 0.97 -23.26
CA GLN A 118 -13.07 0.89 -23.73
C GLN A 118 -13.32 1.63 -25.05
N GLY A 119 -12.28 2.18 -25.69
CA GLY A 119 -12.38 2.91 -26.96
C GLY A 119 -12.76 4.39 -26.80
N GLY A 120 -12.79 4.91 -25.57
CA GLY A 120 -12.93 6.33 -25.32
C GLY A 120 -11.62 7.08 -25.57
N GLU A 121 -11.70 8.40 -25.77
CA GLU A 121 -10.55 9.24 -26.05
C GLU A 121 -10.16 10.12 -24.85
N ILE A 122 -8.87 10.31 -24.66
CA ILE A 122 -8.31 11.28 -23.71
C ILE A 122 -7.31 12.15 -24.46
N PRO A 123 -7.54 13.47 -24.61
CA PRO A 123 -6.68 14.35 -25.37
C PRO A 123 -5.21 14.25 -24.91
N GLY A 124 -4.31 13.97 -25.85
CA GLY A 124 -2.86 13.87 -25.61
C GLY A 124 -2.39 12.51 -25.06
N TYR A 125 -3.28 11.55 -24.83
CA TYR A 125 -2.92 10.23 -24.30
C TYR A 125 -3.49 9.09 -25.17
N LYS A 126 -2.70 8.02 -25.32
CA LYS A 126 -3.13 6.77 -25.96
C LYS A 126 -2.72 5.59 -25.10
N VAL A 127 -3.46 4.49 -25.19
CA VAL A 127 -3.02 3.20 -24.65
C VAL A 127 -2.07 2.57 -25.65
N VAL A 128 -0.95 2.07 -25.15
CA VAL A 128 0.04 1.29 -25.89
C VAL A 128 0.27 0.00 -25.14
N GLU A 129 0.68 -1.04 -25.86
CA GLU A 129 1.22 -2.22 -25.22
C GLU A 129 2.44 -1.83 -24.38
N GLY A 130 2.53 -2.41 -23.18
CA GLY A 130 3.72 -2.25 -22.35
C GLY A 130 4.95 -2.82 -23.06
N LYS A 131 6.14 -2.52 -22.54
CA LYS A 131 7.35 -3.21 -22.99
C LYS A 131 7.14 -4.72 -22.87
N MET A 132 7.51 -5.48 -23.90
CA MET A 132 7.45 -6.94 -23.85
C MET A 132 8.12 -7.42 -22.56
N GLY A 133 7.45 -8.32 -21.85
CA GLY A 133 8.01 -8.93 -20.64
C GLY A 133 9.31 -9.68 -20.94
N ASN A 134 10.04 -10.02 -19.89
CA ASN A 134 11.22 -10.87 -20.03
C ASN A 134 10.82 -12.17 -20.74
N ARG A 135 11.64 -12.57 -21.72
CA ARG A 135 11.46 -13.85 -22.41
C ARG A 135 11.37 -14.97 -21.36
N LYS A 136 10.37 -15.83 -21.52
CA LYS A 136 10.22 -17.06 -20.73
C LYS A 136 10.26 -18.23 -21.69
N TRP A 137 10.88 -19.33 -21.28
CA TRP A 137 10.80 -20.58 -22.00
C TRP A 137 9.36 -21.08 -21.95
N SER A 138 8.83 -21.54 -23.09
CA SER A 138 7.48 -22.12 -23.16
C SER A 138 7.41 -23.49 -22.50
N ASP A 139 8.50 -24.24 -22.59
CA ASP A 139 8.66 -25.57 -22.00
C ASP A 139 10.14 -25.76 -21.66
N GLU A 140 10.45 -25.76 -20.36
CA GLU A 140 11.81 -25.89 -19.85
C GLU A 140 12.40 -27.28 -20.14
N LEU A 141 11.56 -28.32 -20.23
CA LEU A 141 11.99 -29.68 -20.54
C LEU A 141 12.35 -29.80 -22.02
N ALA A 142 11.53 -29.24 -22.91
CA ALA A 142 11.83 -29.23 -24.34
C ALA A 142 13.10 -28.41 -24.67
N VAL A 143 13.37 -27.36 -23.89
CA VAL A 143 14.63 -26.60 -23.98
C VAL A 143 15.81 -27.45 -23.51
N ALA A 144 15.70 -28.11 -22.36
CA ALA A 144 16.74 -28.99 -21.84
C ALA A 144 17.04 -30.18 -22.78
N GLU A 145 16.01 -30.79 -23.38
CA GLU A 145 16.18 -31.88 -24.35
C GLU A 145 16.87 -31.41 -25.63
N LYS A 146 16.50 -30.25 -26.17
CA LYS A 146 17.18 -29.68 -27.35
C LYS A 146 18.62 -29.31 -27.06
N LEU A 147 18.90 -28.69 -25.92
CA LEU A 147 20.27 -28.32 -25.53
C LEU A 147 21.13 -29.56 -25.27
N LYS A 148 20.55 -30.61 -24.67
CA LYS A 148 21.21 -31.90 -24.49
C LYS A 148 21.48 -32.61 -25.82
N ALA A 149 20.56 -32.54 -26.78
CA ALA A 149 20.75 -33.11 -28.12
C ALA A 149 21.85 -32.39 -28.93
N GLU A 150 22.00 -31.07 -28.72
CA GLU A 150 23.06 -30.24 -29.31
C GLU A 150 24.41 -30.35 -28.56
N GLY A 151 24.48 -31.17 -27.50
CA GLY A 151 25.73 -31.45 -26.78
C GLY A 151 26.10 -30.45 -25.69
N TYR A 152 25.21 -29.54 -25.29
CA TYR A 152 25.42 -28.70 -24.12
C TYR A 152 25.27 -29.51 -22.83
N SER A 153 26.16 -29.27 -21.88
CA SER A 153 26.13 -29.90 -20.55
C SER A 153 25.09 -29.22 -19.66
N LEU A 154 24.61 -29.94 -18.63
CA LEU A 154 23.60 -29.41 -17.71
C LEU A 154 24.07 -28.13 -16.99
N GLU A 155 25.38 -27.95 -16.83
CA GLU A 155 26.02 -26.80 -16.22
C GLU A 155 25.98 -25.55 -17.13
N ASP A 156 25.87 -25.73 -18.46
CA ASP A 156 25.86 -24.63 -19.43
C ASP A 156 24.52 -23.88 -19.48
N TYR A 157 23.42 -24.53 -19.06
CA TYR A 157 22.06 -23.98 -19.16
C TYR A 157 21.22 -24.10 -17.89
N THR A 158 21.76 -24.64 -16.79
CA THR A 158 21.08 -24.63 -15.48
C THR A 158 21.90 -23.85 -14.46
N GLU A 159 21.22 -23.00 -13.68
CA GLU A 159 21.83 -22.24 -12.59
C GLU A 159 21.43 -22.91 -11.26
N THR A 160 22.36 -23.62 -10.62
CA THR A 160 22.15 -24.22 -9.30
C THR A 160 22.19 -23.15 -8.22
N LYS A 161 21.04 -22.51 -7.97
CA LYS A 161 20.91 -21.54 -6.87
C LYS A 161 20.70 -22.24 -5.53
N LEU A 162 21.42 -21.78 -4.50
CA LEU A 162 21.16 -22.17 -3.12
C LEU A 162 19.69 -21.85 -2.77
N LEU A 163 19.01 -22.82 -2.16
CA LEU A 163 17.64 -22.65 -1.70
C LEU A 163 17.56 -21.48 -0.70
N SER A 164 16.49 -20.70 -0.77
CA SER A 164 16.25 -19.65 0.22
C SER A 164 16.14 -20.24 1.63
N PRO A 165 16.41 -19.48 2.71
CA PRO A 165 16.30 -19.98 4.08
C PRO A 165 14.93 -20.63 4.35
N ALA A 166 13.85 -20.06 3.82
CA ALA A 166 12.49 -20.60 3.95
C ALA A 166 12.25 -21.90 3.14
N ALA A 167 12.94 -22.08 2.01
CA ALA A 167 12.90 -23.32 1.24
C ALA A 167 13.76 -24.42 1.89
N LEU A 168 14.91 -24.06 2.49
CA LEU A 168 15.72 -24.96 3.30
C LEU A 168 14.97 -25.41 4.56
N ASP A 169 14.30 -24.50 5.27
CA ASP A 169 13.40 -24.82 6.39
C ASP A 169 12.35 -25.88 6.05
N LYS A 170 11.85 -25.88 4.80
CA LYS A 170 10.89 -26.88 4.31
C LYS A 170 11.56 -28.18 3.88
N ALA A 171 12.75 -28.12 3.28
CA ALA A 171 13.45 -29.28 2.74
C ALA A 171 14.12 -30.13 3.83
N ILE A 172 14.82 -29.49 4.77
CA ILE A 172 15.62 -30.17 5.82
C ILE A 172 15.02 -30.01 7.22
N GLY A 173 13.98 -29.18 7.37
CA GLY A 173 13.23 -28.98 8.61
C GLY A 173 13.80 -27.86 9.50
N LYS A 174 12.93 -26.94 9.92
CA LYS A 174 13.26 -25.74 10.74
C LYS A 174 14.24 -25.98 11.90
N LYS A 175 14.17 -27.12 12.59
CA LYS A 175 15.09 -27.45 13.70
C LYS A 175 16.52 -27.66 13.22
N LYS A 176 16.71 -28.44 12.15
CA LYS A 176 18.03 -28.71 11.58
C LYS A 176 18.60 -27.48 10.87
N THR A 177 17.77 -26.69 10.20
CA THR A 177 18.19 -25.42 9.59
C THR A 177 18.63 -24.41 10.65
N ALA A 178 17.92 -24.33 11.79
CA ALA A 178 18.32 -23.48 12.91
C ALA A 178 19.58 -23.98 13.63
N GLU A 179 19.78 -25.29 13.76
CA GLU A 179 21.00 -25.85 14.34
C GLU A 179 22.24 -25.64 13.45
N LEU A 180 22.09 -25.72 12.13
CA LEU A 180 23.23 -25.73 11.19
C LEU A 180 23.52 -24.39 10.51
N LEU A 181 22.54 -23.50 10.38
CA LEU A 181 22.62 -22.31 9.53
C LEU A 181 22.17 -21.03 10.23
N ALA A 182 21.84 -21.06 11.53
CA ALA A 182 21.41 -19.86 12.25
C ALA A 182 22.50 -18.78 12.31
N ASP A 183 23.78 -19.17 12.27
CA ASP A 183 24.95 -18.30 12.18
C ASP A 183 25.13 -17.66 10.79
N LEU A 184 24.50 -18.21 9.75
CA LEU A 184 24.60 -17.76 8.35
C LEU A 184 23.34 -17.04 7.84
N VAL A 185 22.28 -16.94 8.66
CA VAL A 185 21.06 -16.20 8.32
C VAL A 185 21.12 -14.80 8.95
N THR A 186 21.46 -13.80 8.14
CA THR A 186 21.38 -12.39 8.54
C THR A 186 20.02 -11.81 8.15
N ARG A 187 19.44 -11.01 9.04
CA ARG A 187 18.21 -10.26 8.76
C ARG A 187 18.49 -8.79 8.96
N THR A 188 18.67 -8.06 7.85
CA THR A 188 18.81 -6.61 7.90
C THR A 188 17.55 -6.01 8.54
N PRO A 189 17.70 -5.05 9.48
CA PRO A 189 16.55 -4.32 10.00
C PRO A 189 15.77 -3.67 8.85
N GLY A 190 14.45 -3.58 9.01
CA GLY A 190 13.59 -2.97 8.00
C GLY A 190 13.99 -1.51 7.76
N SER A 191 14.02 -1.09 6.50
CA SER A 191 14.40 0.29 6.15
C SER A 191 13.51 1.31 6.87
N PRO A 192 14.05 2.44 7.32
CA PRO A 192 13.29 3.47 8.00
C PRO A 192 12.19 4.02 7.08
N ILE A 193 10.98 4.16 7.61
CA ILE A 193 9.85 4.75 6.89
C ILE A 193 9.26 5.90 7.70
N ILE A 194 8.77 6.93 7.01
CA ILE A 194 8.06 8.03 7.64
C ILE A 194 6.68 7.53 8.08
N ALA A 195 6.31 7.80 9.33
CA ALA A 195 5.00 7.49 9.89
C ALA A 195 4.52 8.64 10.80
N PRO A 196 3.21 8.84 10.96
CA PRO A 196 2.68 9.80 11.94
C PRO A 196 3.03 9.40 13.38
N GLU A 197 3.06 10.36 14.30
CA GLU A 197 3.26 10.12 15.75
C GLU A 197 2.21 9.17 16.39
N THR A 198 1.06 9.01 15.74
CA THR A 198 0.03 8.05 16.18
C THR A 198 0.38 6.59 15.85
N ASP A 199 1.42 6.35 15.06
CA ASP A 199 1.89 4.99 14.77
C ASP A 199 2.47 4.35 16.03
N LYS A 200 2.08 3.11 16.31
CA LYS A 200 2.48 2.39 17.53
C LYS A 200 3.92 1.89 17.49
N ARG A 201 4.58 1.92 16.32
CA ARG A 201 5.95 1.46 16.17
C ARG A 201 6.92 2.46 16.83
N PRO A 202 7.99 1.99 17.49
CA PRO A 202 8.95 2.88 18.12
C PRO A 202 9.63 3.77 17.07
N ALA A 203 9.91 5.02 17.46
CA ALA A 203 10.64 5.94 16.62
C ALA A 203 12.02 5.38 16.25
N TYR A 204 12.41 5.55 14.98
CA TYR A 204 13.68 5.07 14.48
C TYR A 204 14.84 5.85 15.13
N ASN A 205 15.72 5.16 15.86
CA ASN A 205 16.86 5.76 16.55
C ASN A 205 18.18 5.23 15.99
N ARG A 206 18.77 6.00 15.08
CA ARG A 206 20.04 5.65 14.40
C ARG A 206 21.22 5.50 15.37
N VAL A 207 21.24 6.22 16.50
CA VAL A 207 22.34 6.13 17.48
C VAL A 207 22.25 4.81 18.24
N ALA A 208 21.05 4.38 18.61
CA ALA A 208 20.84 3.10 19.30
C ALA A 208 21.10 1.89 18.39
N GLU A 209 20.91 2.02 17.08
CA GLU A 209 21.30 0.99 16.11
C GLU A 209 22.82 0.94 15.93
N ALA A 210 23.48 2.08 15.78
CA ALA A 210 24.94 2.13 15.66
C ALA A 210 25.64 1.52 16.89
N VAL A 211 25.14 1.77 18.11
CA VAL A 211 25.71 1.17 19.34
C VAL A 211 25.60 -0.36 19.31
N LYS A 212 24.52 -0.93 18.79
CA LYS A 212 24.38 -2.39 18.64
C LYS A 212 25.33 -2.95 17.59
N ASP A 213 25.52 -2.24 16.49
CA ASP A 213 26.48 -2.64 15.45
C ASP A 213 27.92 -2.66 16.00
N PHE A 214 28.30 -1.68 16.83
CA PHE A 214 29.61 -1.65 17.49
C PHE A 214 29.75 -2.68 18.63
N GLU A 215 28.68 -3.00 19.37
CA GLU A 215 28.70 -4.04 20.40
C GLU A 215 28.82 -5.45 19.80
N GLU A 216 28.24 -5.71 18.63
CA GLU A 216 28.41 -6.98 17.91
C GLU A 216 29.84 -7.17 17.37
N GLU A 217 30.55 -6.10 17.01
CA GLU A 217 31.97 -6.17 16.61
C GLU A 217 32.93 -6.47 17.78
N THR A 218 32.57 -6.12 19.01
CA THR A 218 33.44 -6.35 20.20
C THR A 218 33.36 -7.76 20.79
N LYS A 219 32.49 -8.63 20.26
CA LYS A 219 32.38 -10.05 20.66
C LYS A 219 33.09 -11.02 19.70
N ARG A 220 33.98 -10.52 18.83
CA ARG A 220 34.85 -11.34 17.99
C ARG A 220 36.17 -11.68 18.66
#